data_AF-A0A2V4VYA1-F1
#
_entry.id   AF-A0A2V4VYA1-F1
#
_cell.length_a   1.000
_cell.length_b   1.000
_cell.length_c   1.000
_cell.angle_alpha   90.00
_cell.angle_beta   90.00
_cell.angle_gamma   90.00
#
_symmetry.space_group_name_H-M   'P 1'
#
loop_
_entity.id
_entity.type
_entity.pdbx_description
1 polymer ?
#
loop_
_entity_poly.entity_id
_entity_poly.type
_entity_poly.pdbx_seq_one_letter_code
_entity_poly.pdbx_strand_id
1 'polypeptide(L)'
;MTYSQRLSGAASLSEIMHLEHQITQVKEKQATADESLKQYKQQWTEYTSKLHKGELFLEPAERQAIQVKLEAAQTLVNTLTAQLNELELALEQLGD
;
A
#
# COMPACT_ATOMS: atom_id res chain seq x y z
N MET A 1 -3.16 41.72 27.51
CA MET A 1 -2.09 40.71 27.52
C MET A 1 -2.33 39.78 26.34
N THR A 2 -1.57 39.92 25.25
CA THR A 2 -1.66 39.05 24.08
C THR A 2 -0.51 38.05 24.14
N TYR A 3 -0.80 36.85 24.64
CA TYR A 3 0.09 35.70 24.51
C TYR A 3 0.02 35.21 23.06
N SER A 4 1.03 35.51 22.27
CA SER A 4 1.31 34.77 21.04
C SER A 4 2.75 34.30 21.10
N GLN A 5 2.91 33.14 21.74
CA GLN A 5 4.14 32.38 21.70
C GLN A 5 4.46 32.05 20.25
N ARG A 6 5.57 32.61 19.76
CA ARG A 6 6.28 32.02 18.63
C ARG A 6 6.87 30.71 19.15
N LEU A 7 6.23 29.58 18.84
CA LEU A 7 6.89 28.28 18.96
C LEU A 7 7.71 28.07 17.68
N SER A 8 8.96 28.49 17.80
CA SER A 8 10.04 28.28 16.84
C SER A 8 10.38 26.79 16.75
N GLY A 9 10.35 26.25 15.54
CA GLY A 9 11.29 25.22 15.05
C GLY A 9 11.11 23.77 15.50
N ALA A 10 10.32 23.46 16.53
CA ALA A 10 10.09 22.09 16.98
C ALA A 10 8.68 21.63 16.67
N ALA A 11 8.54 20.46 16.03
CA ALA A 11 7.26 19.79 15.85
C ALA A 11 6.59 19.58 17.21
N SER A 12 5.29 19.85 17.29
CA SER A 12 4.54 19.51 18.49
C SER A 12 4.45 17.99 18.63
N LEU A 13 4.48 17.50 19.87
CA LEU A 13 4.29 16.06 20.16
C LEU A 13 3.02 15.49 19.51
N SER A 14 1.97 16.32 19.39
CA SER A 14 0.73 15.94 18.71
C SER A 14 0.90 15.72 17.21
N GLU A 15 1.77 16.48 16.53
CA GLU A 15 2.07 16.31 15.10
C GLU A 15 2.85 15.01 14.86
N ILE A 16 3.83 14.71 15.73
CA ILE A 16 4.61 13.47 15.71
C ILE A 16 3.68 12.26 15.89
N MET A 17 2.87 12.24 16.96
CA MET A 17 1.92 11.15 17.23
C MET A 17 0.92 10.95 16.10
N HIS A 18 0.48 12.03 15.45
CA HIS A 18 -0.44 11.95 14.33
C HIS A 18 0.21 11.30 13.09
N LEU A 19 1.47 11.62 12.79
CA LEU A 19 2.22 10.99 11.71
C LEU A 19 2.50 9.51 11.99
N GLU A 20 2.91 9.15 13.21
CA GLU A 20 3.10 7.76 13.62
C GLU A 20 1.82 6.92 13.47
N HIS A 21 0.67 7.53 13.81
CA HIS A 21 -0.62 6.89 13.62
C HIS A 21 -0.93 6.66 12.14
N GLN A 22 -0.69 7.65 11.27
CA GLN A 22 -0.87 7.49 9.83
C GLN A 22 0.06 6.43 9.23
N ILE A 23 1.33 6.41 9.64
CA ILE A 23 2.31 5.38 9.24
C ILE A 23 1.78 4.00 9.58
N THR A 24 1.26 3.81 10.80
CA THR A 24 0.69 2.54 11.25
C THR A 24 -0.48 2.12 10.36
N GLN A 25 -1.43 3.03 10.10
CA GLN A 25 -2.56 2.74 9.23
C GLN A 25 -2.15 2.38 7.79
N VAL A 26 -1.14 3.07 7.24
CA VAL A 26 -0.64 2.79 5.89
C VAL A 26 0.06 1.43 5.85
N LYS A 27 0.84 1.07 6.87
CA LYS A 27 1.47 -0.26 6.98
C LYS A 27 0.43 -1.39 7.02
N GLU A 28 -0.64 -1.23 7.79
CA GLU A 28 -1.74 -2.21 7.84
C GLU A 28 -2.44 -2.38 6.48
N LYS A 29 -2.71 -1.26 5.79
CA LYS A 29 -3.28 -1.28 4.44
C LYS A 29 -2.34 -1.93 3.43
N GLN A 30 -1.04 -1.65 3.53
CA GLN A 30 -0.02 -2.24 2.66
C GLN A 30 0.04 -3.76 2.84
N ALA A 31 0.06 -4.25 4.08
CA ALA A 31 0.04 -5.68 4.38
C ALA A 31 -1.19 -6.37 3.76
N THR A 32 -2.37 -5.75 3.88
CA THR A 32 -3.61 -6.27 3.28
C THR A 32 -3.55 -6.30 1.75
N ALA A 33 -2.98 -5.27 1.13
CA ALA A 33 -2.80 -5.18 -0.31
C ALA A 33 -1.80 -6.22 -0.83
N ASP A 34 -0.71 -6.46 -0.10
CA ASP A 34 0.29 -7.48 -0.40
C ASP A 34 -0.28 -8.91 -0.31
N GLU A 35 -1.09 -9.19 0.71
CA GLU A 35 -1.80 -10.47 0.81
C GLU A 35 -2.73 -10.69 -0.38
N SER A 36 -3.49 -9.66 -0.77
CA SER A 36 -4.38 -9.71 -1.94
C SER A 36 -3.58 -9.95 -3.23
N LEU A 37 -2.46 -9.25 -3.42
CA LEU A 37 -1.56 -9.44 -4.56
C LEU A 37 -1.01 -10.86 -4.62
N LYS A 38 -0.61 -11.42 -3.47
CA LYS A 38 -0.11 -12.80 -3.37
C LYS A 38 -1.19 -13.81 -3.77
N GLN A 39 -2.43 -13.61 -3.31
CA GLN A 39 -3.56 -14.45 -3.69
C GLN A 39 -3.83 -14.38 -5.20
N TYR A 40 -3.87 -13.19 -5.80
CA TYR A 40 -4.07 -13.06 -7.25
C TYR A 40 -2.93 -13.68 -8.06
N LYS A 41 -1.68 -13.55 -7.61
CA LYS A 41 -0.52 -14.22 -8.24
C LYS A 41 -0.66 -15.74 -8.19
N GLN A 42 -1.01 -16.30 -7.04
CA GLN A 42 -1.22 -17.74 -6.88
C GLN A 42 -2.34 -18.23 -7.79
N GLN A 43 -3.48 -17.54 -7.78
CA GLN A 43 -4.61 -17.82 -8.67
C GLN A 43 -4.14 -17.83 -10.13
N TRP A 44 -3.44 -16.79 -10.58
CA TRP A 44 -2.90 -16.71 -11.94
C TRP A 44 -1.98 -17.88 -12.30
N THR A 45 -1.10 -18.29 -11.38
CA THR A 45 -0.22 -19.46 -11.57
C THR A 45 -1.02 -20.74 -11.70
N GLU A 46 -2.00 -20.97 -10.83
CA GLU A 46 -2.89 -22.14 -10.90
C GLU A 46 -3.69 -22.16 -12.20
N TYR A 47 -4.22 -21.00 -12.62
CA TYR A 47 -4.94 -20.85 -13.89
C TYR A 47 -4.05 -21.18 -15.10
N THR A 48 -2.84 -20.64 -15.14
CA THR A 48 -1.89 -20.89 -16.22
C THR A 48 -1.47 -22.36 -16.25
N SER A 49 -1.31 -23.00 -15.09
CA SER A 49 -0.98 -24.42 -14.99
C SER A 49 -2.11 -25.31 -15.54
N LYS A 50 -3.36 -25.05 -15.15
CA LYS A 50 -4.51 -25.82 -15.64
C LYS A 50 -4.76 -25.60 -17.14
N LEU A 51 -4.58 -24.37 -17.64
CA LEU A 51 -4.65 -24.07 -19.07
C LEU A 51 -3.59 -24.85 -19.86
N HIS A 52 -2.35 -24.89 -19.37
CA HIS A 52 -1.26 -25.60 -20.05
C HIS A 52 -1.45 -27.12 -20.06
N LYS A 53 -2.12 -27.68 -19.06
CA LYS A 53 -2.51 -29.09 -19.00
C LYS A 53 -3.74 -29.42 -19.86
N GLY A 54 -4.38 -28.42 -20.48
CA GLY A 54 -5.62 -28.60 -21.23
C GLY A 54 -6.83 -28.96 -20.35
N GLU A 55 -6.70 -28.79 -19.03
CA GLU A 55 -7.74 -29.11 -18.04
C GLU A 55 -8.81 -28.00 -17.94
N LEU A 56 -8.54 -26.83 -18.54
CA LEU A 56 -9.43 -25.67 -18.55
C LEU A 56 -9.34 -24.93 -19.89
N PHE A 57 -10.48 -24.73 -20.53
CA PHE A 57 -10.68 -23.72 -21.57
C PHE A 57 -11.36 -22.53 -20.91
N LEU A 58 -10.57 -21.55 -20.45
CA LEU A 58 -11.13 -20.29 -19.96
C LEU A 58 -11.43 -19.37 -21.14
N GLU A 59 -12.54 -18.64 -21.05
CA GLU A 59 -12.80 -17.58 -22.01
C GLU A 59 -11.76 -16.46 -21.82
N PRO A 60 -11.30 -15.81 -22.91
CA PRO A 60 -10.35 -14.71 -22.85
C PRO A 60 -10.73 -13.61 -21.84
N ALA A 61 -12.04 -13.43 -21.59
CA ALA A 61 -12.58 -12.48 -20.62
C ALA A 61 -12.15 -12.78 -19.16
N GLU A 62 -12.14 -14.06 -18.75
CA GLU A 62 -11.76 -14.43 -17.37
C GLU A 62 -10.27 -14.22 -17.13
N ARG A 63 -9.44 -14.57 -18.12
CA ARG A 63 -8.00 -14.30 -18.10
C ARG A 63 -7.73 -12.80 -17.99
N GLN A 64 -8.41 -11.99 -18.78
CA GLN A 64 -8.29 -10.53 -18.74
C GLN A 64 -8.69 -9.99 -17.37
N ALA A 65 -9.78 -10.49 -16.77
CA ALA A 65 -10.26 -10.04 -15.47
C ALA A 65 -9.24 -10.28 -14.34
N ILE A 66 -8.57 -11.44 -14.32
CA ILE A 66 -7.54 -11.74 -13.32
C ILE A 66 -6.32 -10.85 -13.51
N GLN A 67 -5.90 -10.63 -14.76
CA GLN A 67 -4.77 -9.75 -15.06
C GLN A 67 -5.04 -8.31 -14.58
N VAL A 68 -6.24 -7.77 -14.85
CA VAL A 68 -6.65 -6.44 -14.38
C VAL A 68 -6.62 -6.35 -12.85
N LYS A 69 -7.10 -7.37 -12.14
CA LYS A 69 -7.04 -7.41 -10.66
C LYS A 69 -5.60 -7.43 -10.15
N LEU A 70 -4.71 -8.13 -10.82
CA LEU A 70 -3.29 -8.23 -10.46
C LEU A 70 -2.58 -6.89 -10.67
N GLU A 71 -2.83 -6.22 -11.80
CA GLU A 71 -2.30 -4.88 -12.09
C GLU A 71 -2.84 -3.84 -11.09
N ALA A 72 -4.13 -3.88 -10.77
CA ALA A 72 -4.75 -2.99 -9.79
C ALA A 72 -4.15 -3.19 -8.38
N ALA A 73 -4.00 -4.45 -7.94
CA ALA A 73 -3.40 -4.77 -6.65
C ALA A 73 -1.92 -4.33 -6.58
N GLN A 74 -1.15 -4.56 -7.64
CA GLN A 74 0.24 -4.13 -7.71
C GLN A 74 0.37 -2.60 -7.67
N THR A 75 -0.53 -1.90 -8.36
CA THR A 75 -0.57 -0.43 -8.35
C THR A 75 -0.87 0.09 -6.94
N LEU A 76 -1.84 -0.52 -6.25
CA LEU A 76 -2.18 -0.15 -4.88
C LEU A 76 -0.99 -0.33 -3.92
N VAL A 77 -0.29 -1.46 -4.00
CA VAL A 77 0.93 -1.72 -3.22
C VAL A 77 1.98 -0.63 -3.48
N ASN A 78 2.24 -0.29 -4.75
CA ASN A 78 3.21 0.73 -5.10
C ASN A 78 2.82 2.12 -4.54
N THR A 79 1.54 2.49 -4.63
CA THR A 79 1.05 3.76 -4.09
C THR A 79 1.17 3.82 -2.58
N LEU A 80 0.79 2.76 -1.86
CA LEU A 80 0.90 2.70 -0.40
C LEU A 80 2.37 2.73 0.04
N THR A 81 3.27 2.09 -0.72
CA THR A 81 4.71 2.12 -0.47
C THR A 81 5.27 3.54 -0.61
N ALA A 82 4.86 4.27 -1.66
CA ALA A 82 5.27 5.66 -1.86
C ALA A 82 4.75 6.57 -0.73
N GLN A 83 3.48 6.43 -0.36
CA GLN A 83 2.88 7.17 0.76
C GLN A 83 3.60 6.89 2.09
N LEU A 84 3.96 5.62 2.33
CA LEU A 84 4.69 5.26 3.54
C LEU A 84 6.07 5.94 3.59
N ASN A 85 6.81 5.91 2.49
CA ASN A 85 8.12 6.57 2.41
C ASN A 85 8.03 8.09 2.63
N GLU A 86 7.00 8.75 2.08
CA GLU A 86 6.77 10.18 2.29
C GLU A 86 6.46 10.49 3.75
N LEU A 87 5.64 9.67 4.42
CA LEU A 87 5.30 9.85 5.83
C LEU A 87 6.50 9.56 6.76
N GLU A 88 7.30 8.53 6.47
CA GLU A 88 8.52 8.22 7.22
C GLU A 88 9.54 9.34 7.07
N LEU A 89 9.75 9.88 5.86
CA LEU A 89 10.61 11.04 5.63
C LEU A 89 10.10 12.28 6.37
N ALA A 90 8.79 12.54 6.37
CA ALA A 90 8.20 13.65 7.09
C ALA A 90 8.40 13.52 8.61
N LEU A 91 8.32 12.30 9.16
CA LEU A 91 8.59 12.04 10.57
C LEU A 91 10.06 12.26 10.92
N GLU A 92 10.99 11.78 10.09
CA GLU A 92 12.43 12.00 10.25
C GLU A 92 12.79 13.49 10.29
N GLN A 93 12.21 14.29 9.38
CA GLN A 93 12.44 15.74 9.32
C GLN A 93 11.91 16.52 10.54
N LEU A 94 11.03 15.92 11.34
CA LEU A 94 10.51 16.53 12.59
C LEU A 94 11.29 16.07 13.82
N GLY A 95 12.10 15.00 13.71
CA GLY A 95 12.94 14.48 14.78
C GLY A 95 14.35 15.08 14.84
N ASP A 96 14.83 15.66 13.73
CA ASP A 96 16.06 16.48 13.61
C ASP A 96 15.83 17.95 14.01
#